data_AF-A0AA35WQU5-F1
#
_entry.id   AF-A0AA35WQU5-F1
#
_cell.length_a   1.000
_cell.length_b   1.000
_cell.length_c   1.000
_cell.angle_alpha   90.00
_cell.angle_beta   90.00
_cell.angle_gamma   90.00
#
_symmetry.space_group_name_H-M   'P 1'
#
loop_
_entity.id
_entity.type
_entity.pdbx_description
1 polymer ?
#
loop_
_entity_poly.entity_id
_entity_poly.type
_entity_poly.pdbx_seq_one_letter_code
_entity_poly.pdbx_strand_id
1 'polypeptide(L)'
;ILRHICLFQIVNISSSQWKSTFTYAYTLKPAHTCTHGLQMQWPMFFSDVLQCVGNGVKESVELYLRVLMAIDEEVVDRQKVHTCAENARNTLIKDTMRDQCVPNLVESWYQIMESYKETFPELTNLCMEVVGAYISWIDISLIANDKFIQCLMSYLSVPILRESAAECLRGIINKGMDPIPKLELVEGLAKQLESAKILSTVSDEDTDEDFRLRLSALVCGMGCALVNSWSKLVKRADTVNIPLSRNAIDEKLPYLYKYLNDTDDGVSEAMVPFAVQYLSILKGSNLSDTDRGNLQALLQVVINKYKYDEDHNFLSQASLFTQCACLRLRTYTAHVSHFYTYSLMNLAPNLFKPQLACTAT
;
A
#
# COMPACT_ATOMS: atom_id res chain seq x y z
N ILE A 1 -30.52 -14.64 -24.68
CA ILE A 1 -29.72 -15.73 -25.28
C ILE A 1 -28.29 -15.28 -25.53
N LEU A 2 -27.99 -14.32 -26.43
CA LEU A 2 -26.61 -13.80 -26.64
C LEU A 2 -25.94 -13.27 -25.36
N ARG A 3 -26.65 -12.53 -24.49
CA ARG A 3 -26.10 -12.10 -23.19
C ARG A 3 -25.78 -13.26 -22.24
N HIS A 4 -26.68 -14.24 -22.15
CA HIS A 4 -26.42 -15.46 -21.37
C HIS A 4 -25.32 -16.33 -21.98
N ILE A 5 -25.17 -16.36 -23.30
CA ILE A 5 -24.07 -17.05 -23.99
C ILE A 5 -22.74 -16.32 -23.74
N CYS A 6 -22.70 -14.98 -23.80
CA CYS A 6 -21.51 -14.22 -23.44
C CYS A 6 -21.14 -14.40 -21.96
N LEU A 7 -22.12 -14.38 -21.05
CA LEU A 7 -21.89 -14.67 -19.63
C LEU A 7 -21.39 -16.10 -19.40
N PHE A 8 -21.98 -17.10 -20.08
CA PHE A 8 -21.54 -18.50 -20.02
C PHE A 8 -20.17 -18.72 -20.67
N GLN A 9 -19.83 -17.94 -21.69
CA GLN A 9 -18.51 -17.92 -22.30
C GLN A 9 -17.49 -17.24 -21.37
N ILE A 10 -17.82 -16.14 -20.69
CA ILE A 10 -16.96 -15.49 -19.69
C ILE A 10 -16.51 -16.50 -18.61
N VAL A 11 -17.40 -17.42 -18.19
CA VAL A 11 -17.10 -18.51 -17.23
C VAL A 11 -16.01 -19.47 -17.73
N ASN A 12 -15.84 -19.64 -19.04
CA ASN A 12 -15.03 -20.70 -19.65
C ASN A 12 -13.90 -20.19 -20.57
N ILE A 13 -13.58 -18.90 -20.50
CA ILE A 13 -12.70 -18.20 -21.43
C ILE A 13 -11.28 -18.05 -20.85
N SER A 14 -10.26 -18.30 -21.68
CA SER A 14 -8.87 -17.94 -21.36
C SER A 14 -8.65 -16.42 -21.40
N SER A 15 -7.66 -15.88 -20.67
CA SER A 15 -7.33 -14.44 -20.61
C SER A 15 -7.35 -13.71 -21.98
N SER A 16 -6.94 -14.37 -23.06
CA SER A 16 -6.90 -13.80 -24.42
C SER A 16 -8.28 -13.64 -25.07
N GLN A 17 -9.22 -14.56 -24.83
CA GLN A 17 -10.59 -14.51 -25.37
C GLN A 17 -11.48 -13.51 -24.62
N TRP A 18 -11.14 -13.21 -23.36
CA TRP A 18 -11.83 -12.19 -22.56
C TRP A 18 -11.58 -10.79 -23.12
N LYS A 19 -10.35 -10.50 -23.55
CA LYS A 19 -9.98 -9.22 -24.19
C LYS A 19 -10.89 -8.89 -25.35
N SER A 20 -11.22 -9.86 -26.20
CA SER A 20 -12.14 -9.67 -27.34
C SER A 20 -13.56 -9.32 -26.87
N THR A 21 -14.07 -9.99 -25.83
CA THR A 21 -15.43 -9.82 -25.33
C THR A 21 -15.61 -8.50 -24.55
N PHE A 22 -14.66 -8.15 -23.68
CA PHE A 22 -14.65 -6.87 -22.97
C PHE A 22 -14.41 -5.70 -23.92
N THR A 23 -13.44 -5.85 -24.84
CA THR A 23 -13.23 -4.87 -25.90
C THR A 23 -14.50 -4.73 -26.72
N TYR A 24 -15.22 -5.80 -27.08
CA TYR A 24 -16.49 -5.71 -27.81
C TYR A 24 -17.60 -4.99 -27.00
N ALA A 25 -17.76 -5.32 -25.71
CA ALA A 25 -18.75 -4.69 -24.84
C ALA A 25 -18.49 -3.18 -24.62
N TYR A 26 -17.21 -2.79 -24.60
CA TYR A 26 -16.74 -1.42 -24.35
C TYR A 26 -16.12 -0.73 -25.57
N THR A 27 -16.18 -1.32 -26.78
CA THR A 27 -15.74 -0.64 -28.01
C THR A 27 -16.86 0.23 -28.52
N LEU A 28 -16.54 1.51 -28.54
CA LEU A 28 -17.36 2.60 -29.03
C LEU A 28 -17.50 2.43 -30.54
N LYS A 29 -18.72 2.21 -31.05
CA LYS A 29 -18.97 2.45 -32.47
C LYS A 29 -18.93 3.96 -32.72
N PRO A 30 -18.31 4.44 -33.80
CA PRO A 30 -18.57 5.78 -34.28
C PRO A 30 -20.07 5.91 -34.56
N ALA A 31 -20.75 6.85 -33.90
CA ALA A 31 -22.10 7.20 -34.28
C ALA A 31 -22.05 7.72 -35.73
N HIS A 32 -22.83 7.13 -36.63
CA HIS A 32 -22.95 7.57 -38.02
C HIS A 32 -23.60 8.97 -38.17
N THR A 33 -23.86 9.64 -37.05
CA THR A 33 -24.48 10.95 -36.98
C THR A 33 -23.67 11.83 -36.02
N CYS A 34 -23.26 12.98 -36.56
CA CYS A 34 -22.38 13.96 -35.95
C CYS A 34 -23.06 14.65 -34.76
N THR A 35 -23.16 13.95 -33.62
CA THR A 35 -23.55 14.50 -32.32
C THR A 35 -22.86 13.68 -31.23
N HIS A 36 -22.11 14.37 -30.37
CA HIS A 36 -21.24 13.85 -29.31
C HIS A 36 -21.91 12.85 -28.35
N GLY A 37 -21.90 11.55 -28.68
CA GLY A 37 -22.37 10.50 -27.78
C GLY A 37 -21.68 9.17 -28.07
N LEU A 38 -20.64 8.85 -27.31
CA LEU A 38 -19.98 7.55 -27.31
C LEU A 38 -20.89 6.54 -26.60
N GLN A 39 -21.48 5.59 -27.31
CA GLN A 39 -22.49 4.67 -26.78
C GLN A 39 -21.85 3.31 -26.42
N MET A 40 -21.87 2.94 -25.13
CA MET A 40 -21.46 1.60 -24.68
C MET A 40 -22.40 0.54 -25.28
N GLN A 41 -21.84 -0.54 -25.81
CA GLN A 41 -22.66 -1.60 -26.42
C GLN A 41 -23.39 -2.45 -25.37
N TRP A 42 -22.93 -2.43 -24.11
CA TRP A 42 -23.57 -3.12 -22.99
C TRP A 42 -23.70 -2.24 -21.74
N PRO A 43 -24.66 -1.30 -21.71
CA PRO A 43 -24.81 -0.33 -20.62
C PRO A 43 -25.06 -0.97 -19.24
N MET A 44 -25.75 -2.11 -19.20
CA MET A 44 -26.09 -2.83 -17.97
C MET A 44 -25.11 -3.96 -17.62
N PHE A 45 -23.90 -3.98 -18.20
CA PHE A 45 -22.93 -5.08 -18.02
C PHE A 45 -22.74 -5.46 -16.55
N PHE A 46 -22.40 -4.50 -15.70
CA PHE A 46 -22.15 -4.78 -14.27
C PHE A 46 -23.41 -5.20 -13.53
N SER A 47 -24.57 -4.65 -13.86
CA SER A 47 -25.84 -5.09 -13.28
C SER A 47 -26.16 -6.53 -13.68
N ASP A 48 -25.97 -6.89 -14.95
CA ASP A 48 -26.22 -8.23 -15.47
C ASP A 48 -25.24 -9.24 -14.82
N VAL A 49 -23.96 -8.87 -14.67
CA VAL A 49 -22.94 -9.68 -13.99
C VAL A 49 -23.27 -9.83 -12.49
N LEU A 50 -23.60 -8.75 -11.79
CA LEU A 50 -23.97 -8.78 -10.36
C LEU A 50 -25.22 -9.64 -10.10
N GLN A 51 -26.20 -9.61 -11.01
CA GLN A 51 -27.36 -10.50 -10.92
C GLN A 51 -26.98 -11.99 -11.03
N CYS A 52 -25.97 -12.34 -11.82
CA CYS A 52 -25.44 -13.70 -11.87
C CYS A 52 -24.75 -14.12 -10.56
N VAL A 53 -24.15 -13.17 -9.84
CA VAL A 53 -23.52 -13.40 -8.52
C VAL A 53 -24.56 -13.63 -7.43
N GLY A 54 -25.72 -12.96 -7.51
CA GLY A 54 -26.79 -12.98 -6.51
C GLY A 54 -27.38 -14.37 -6.17
N ASN A 55 -27.01 -15.42 -6.89
CA ASN A 55 -27.38 -16.80 -6.57
C ASN A 55 -26.53 -17.41 -5.42
N GLY A 56 -25.51 -16.71 -4.91
CA GLY A 56 -24.70 -17.15 -3.76
C GLY A 56 -23.76 -18.33 -4.07
N VAL A 57 -23.70 -18.78 -5.32
CA VAL A 57 -22.82 -19.87 -5.77
C VAL A 57 -21.39 -19.36 -5.79
N LYS A 58 -20.50 -20.00 -5.02
CA LYS A 58 -19.09 -19.63 -4.85
C LYS A 58 -18.39 -19.37 -6.19
N GLU A 59 -18.56 -20.28 -7.15
CA GLU A 59 -17.93 -20.22 -8.47
C GLU A 59 -18.37 -18.98 -9.26
N SER A 60 -19.62 -18.53 -9.06
CA SER A 60 -20.14 -17.33 -9.71
C SER A 60 -19.54 -16.05 -9.12
N VAL A 61 -19.34 -16.02 -7.80
CA VAL A 61 -18.67 -14.91 -7.11
C VAL A 61 -17.19 -14.85 -7.52
N GLU A 62 -16.50 -16.00 -7.53
CA GLU A 62 -15.09 -16.08 -7.94
C GLU A 62 -14.91 -15.59 -9.38
N LEU A 63 -15.76 -16.04 -10.29
CA LEU A 63 -15.74 -15.57 -11.67
C LEU A 63 -15.94 -14.06 -11.77
N TYR A 64 -16.89 -13.51 -11.02
CA TYR A 64 -17.14 -12.08 -10.98
C TYR A 64 -15.90 -11.29 -10.55
N LEU A 65 -15.22 -11.71 -9.48
CA LEU A 65 -14.01 -11.05 -9.00
C LEU A 65 -12.87 -11.17 -10.03
N ARG A 66 -12.70 -12.33 -10.67
CA ARG A 66 -11.71 -12.51 -11.74
C ARG A 66 -11.98 -11.63 -12.95
N VAL A 67 -13.25 -11.43 -13.31
CA VAL A 67 -13.64 -10.48 -14.37
C VAL A 67 -13.22 -9.06 -13.98
N LEU A 68 -13.41 -8.64 -12.73
CA LEU A 68 -12.99 -7.32 -12.28
C LEU A 68 -11.47 -7.13 -12.31
N MET A 69 -10.69 -8.15 -11.95
CA MET A 69 -9.23 -8.12 -12.09
C MET A 69 -8.80 -8.01 -13.56
N ALA A 70 -9.45 -8.76 -14.47
CA ALA A 70 -9.15 -8.64 -15.89
C ALA A 70 -9.47 -7.23 -16.45
N ILE A 71 -10.52 -6.57 -15.94
CA ILE A 71 -10.81 -5.16 -16.26
C ILE A 71 -9.67 -4.25 -15.80
N ASP A 72 -9.17 -4.44 -14.59
CA ASP A 72 -8.06 -3.66 -14.06
C ASP A 72 -6.80 -3.78 -14.93
N GLU A 73 -6.39 -5.02 -15.26
CA GLU A 73 -5.23 -5.31 -16.11
C GLU A 73 -5.30 -4.64 -17.50
N GLU A 74 -6.50 -4.44 -18.04
CA GLU A 74 -6.69 -3.89 -19.38
C GLU A 74 -6.91 -2.37 -19.41
N VAL A 75 -7.61 -1.84 -18.40
CA VAL A 75 -8.13 -0.47 -18.40
C VAL A 75 -7.37 0.45 -17.43
N VAL A 76 -6.83 -0.12 -16.35
CA VAL A 76 -6.32 0.63 -15.20
C VAL A 76 -4.82 0.48 -15.04
N ASP A 77 -4.28 -0.72 -15.30
CA ASP A 77 -2.87 -1.03 -15.08
C ASP A 77 -1.96 -0.02 -15.80
N ARG A 78 -1.24 0.76 -14.98
CA ARG A 78 -0.37 1.85 -15.44
C ARG A 78 0.98 1.34 -15.93
N GLN A 79 1.33 0.10 -15.63
CA GLN A 79 2.58 -0.52 -16.10
C GLN A 79 2.47 -0.94 -17.57
N LYS A 80 1.24 -1.12 -18.05
CA LYS A 80 0.97 -1.44 -19.44
C LYS A 80 1.14 -0.18 -20.30
N VAL A 81 2.03 -0.27 -21.29
CA VAL A 81 2.22 0.81 -22.26
C VAL A 81 1.05 0.82 -23.23
N HIS A 82 0.19 1.82 -23.08
CA HIS A 82 -0.95 2.05 -23.96
C HIS A 82 -0.64 3.12 -25.02
N THR A 83 -1.21 2.93 -26.21
CA THR A 83 -1.25 3.97 -27.23
C THR A 83 -2.10 5.16 -26.75
N CYS A 84 -1.93 6.33 -27.38
CA CYS A 84 -2.72 7.52 -27.04
C CYS A 84 -4.24 7.28 -27.18
N ALA A 85 -4.65 6.55 -28.22
CA ALA A 85 -6.06 6.21 -28.44
C ALA A 85 -6.61 5.26 -27.35
N GLU A 86 -5.82 4.28 -26.92
CA GLU A 86 -6.19 3.38 -25.82
C GLU A 86 -6.29 4.12 -24.48
N ASN A 87 -5.38 5.05 -24.20
CA ASN A 87 -5.44 5.87 -22.99
C ASN A 87 -6.71 6.74 -22.94
N ALA A 88 -7.08 7.35 -24.09
CA ALA A 88 -8.32 8.12 -24.18
C ALA A 88 -9.55 7.24 -23.96
N ARG A 89 -9.58 6.05 -24.56
CA ARG A 89 -10.65 5.06 -24.35
C ARG A 89 -10.71 4.59 -22.88
N ASN A 90 -9.58 4.23 -22.29
CA ASN A 90 -9.50 3.75 -20.90
C ASN A 90 -9.95 4.83 -19.90
N THR A 91 -9.63 6.09 -20.17
CA THR A 91 -10.12 7.22 -19.37
C THR A 91 -11.63 7.31 -19.41
N LEU A 92 -12.23 7.26 -20.60
CA LEU A 92 -13.69 7.27 -20.76
C LEU A 92 -14.37 6.10 -20.05
N ILE A 93 -13.80 4.89 -20.15
CA ILE A 93 -14.34 3.70 -19.47
C ILE A 93 -14.34 3.94 -17.95
N LYS A 94 -13.22 4.39 -17.38
CA LYS A 94 -13.12 4.65 -15.93
C LYS A 94 -14.11 5.72 -15.48
N ASP A 95 -14.24 6.82 -16.23
CA ASP A 95 -15.15 7.89 -15.88
C ASP A 95 -16.62 7.42 -15.94
N THR A 96 -16.97 6.66 -16.98
CA THR A 96 -18.31 6.08 -17.08
C THR A 96 -18.58 5.07 -15.96
N MET A 97 -17.59 4.25 -15.59
CA MET A 97 -17.71 3.31 -14.49
C MET A 97 -17.92 4.01 -13.15
N ARG A 98 -17.14 5.09 -12.88
CA ARG A 98 -17.28 5.91 -11.67
C ARG A 98 -18.71 6.44 -11.52
N ASP A 99 -19.29 6.92 -12.61
CA ASP A 99 -20.62 7.53 -12.60
C ASP A 99 -21.76 6.51 -12.50
N GLN A 100 -21.59 5.33 -13.09
CA GLN A 100 -22.72 4.40 -13.28
C GLN A 100 -22.73 3.18 -12.37
N CYS A 101 -21.57 2.60 -12.05
CA CYS A 101 -21.52 1.27 -11.44
C CYS A 101 -20.61 1.14 -10.21
N VAL A 102 -19.56 1.97 -10.09
CA VAL A 102 -18.56 1.83 -9.01
C VAL A 102 -19.18 1.81 -7.60
N PRO A 103 -20.16 2.64 -7.24
CA PRO A 103 -20.79 2.55 -5.91
C PRO A 103 -21.44 1.18 -5.63
N ASN A 104 -22.11 0.60 -6.63
CA ASN A 104 -22.71 -0.73 -6.52
C ASN A 104 -21.66 -1.84 -6.48
N LEU A 105 -20.56 -1.69 -7.23
CA LEU A 105 -19.43 -2.63 -7.16
C LEU A 105 -18.80 -2.63 -5.76
N VAL A 106 -18.53 -1.44 -5.20
CA VAL A 106 -17.99 -1.30 -3.85
C VAL A 106 -18.90 -1.95 -2.81
N GLU A 107 -20.20 -1.71 -2.86
CA GLU A 107 -21.13 -2.36 -1.93
C GLU A 107 -21.14 -3.89 -2.11
N SER A 108 -21.05 -4.39 -3.34
CA SER A 108 -20.95 -5.84 -3.58
C SER A 108 -19.67 -6.44 -2.99
N TRP A 109 -18.54 -5.74 -3.06
CA TRP A 109 -17.27 -6.20 -2.48
C TRP A 109 -17.36 -6.29 -0.96
N TYR A 110 -17.98 -5.29 -0.32
CA TYR A 110 -18.24 -5.34 1.11
C TYR A 110 -19.07 -6.57 1.49
N GLN A 111 -20.18 -6.80 0.76
CA GLN A 111 -21.06 -7.94 1.01
C GLN A 111 -20.35 -9.28 0.82
N ILE A 112 -19.51 -9.40 -0.21
CA ILE A 112 -18.71 -10.60 -0.46
C ILE A 112 -17.71 -10.82 0.67
N MET A 113 -16.96 -9.78 1.07
CA MET A 113 -16.01 -9.90 2.16
C MET A 113 -16.69 -10.36 3.45
N GLU A 114 -17.82 -9.77 3.83
CA GLU A 114 -18.52 -10.13 5.07
C GLU A 114 -19.19 -11.51 5.00
N SER A 115 -19.71 -11.92 3.85
CA SER A 115 -20.47 -13.17 3.72
C SER A 115 -19.57 -14.40 3.60
N TYR A 116 -18.35 -14.23 3.10
CA TYR A 116 -17.45 -15.34 2.76
C TYR A 116 -16.20 -15.44 3.64
N LYS A 117 -15.96 -14.51 4.58
CA LYS A 117 -14.77 -14.49 5.45
C LYS A 117 -14.53 -15.77 6.26
N GLU A 118 -15.59 -16.43 6.72
CA GLU A 118 -15.48 -17.66 7.52
C GLU A 118 -15.50 -18.92 6.64
N THR A 119 -16.35 -18.94 5.62
CA THR A 119 -16.63 -20.14 4.81
C THR A 119 -15.63 -20.32 3.66
N PHE A 120 -15.20 -19.22 3.03
CA PHE A 120 -14.29 -19.22 1.89
C PHE A 120 -13.28 -18.05 1.98
N PRO A 121 -12.28 -18.11 2.88
CA PRO A 121 -11.28 -17.05 3.07
C PRO A 121 -10.53 -16.67 1.79
N GLU A 122 -10.20 -17.64 0.94
CA GLU A 122 -9.57 -17.44 -0.39
C GLU A 122 -10.36 -16.47 -1.27
N LEU A 123 -11.70 -16.56 -1.24
CA LEU A 123 -12.57 -15.69 -2.01
C LEU A 123 -12.59 -14.28 -1.42
N THR A 124 -12.47 -14.17 -0.10
CA THR A 124 -12.34 -12.89 0.61
C THR A 124 -11.00 -12.22 0.29
N ASN A 125 -9.91 -12.99 0.20
CA ASN A 125 -8.61 -12.53 -0.28
C ASN A 125 -8.68 -12.00 -1.71
N LEU A 126 -9.24 -12.78 -2.64
CA LEU A 126 -9.43 -12.32 -4.03
C LEU A 126 -10.30 -11.05 -4.09
N CYS A 127 -11.29 -10.92 -3.22
CA CYS A 127 -12.11 -9.71 -3.14
C CYS A 127 -11.29 -8.50 -2.65
N MET A 128 -10.41 -8.69 -1.66
CA MET A 128 -9.49 -7.66 -1.20
C MET A 128 -8.46 -7.27 -2.28
N GLU A 129 -7.99 -8.21 -3.09
CA GLU A 129 -7.13 -7.90 -4.24
C GLU A 129 -7.85 -7.00 -5.25
N VAL A 130 -9.12 -7.30 -5.58
CA VAL A 130 -9.97 -6.44 -6.41
C VAL A 130 -10.11 -5.04 -5.79
N VAL A 131 -10.40 -4.95 -4.49
CA VAL A 131 -10.49 -3.67 -3.78
C VAL A 131 -9.17 -2.91 -3.90
N GLY A 132 -8.03 -3.57 -3.65
CA GLY A 132 -6.68 -3.03 -3.78
C GLY A 132 -6.39 -2.41 -5.13
N ALA A 133 -6.73 -3.13 -6.21
CA ALA A 133 -6.56 -2.69 -7.58
C ALA A 133 -7.39 -1.43 -7.90
N TYR A 134 -8.65 -1.41 -7.44
CA TYR A 134 -9.59 -0.33 -7.75
C TYR A 134 -9.39 0.93 -6.91
N ILE A 135 -8.83 0.82 -5.69
CA ILE A 135 -8.59 1.96 -4.79
C ILE A 135 -7.88 3.12 -5.52
N SER A 136 -6.92 2.82 -6.40
CA SER A 136 -6.08 3.83 -7.05
C SER A 136 -6.83 4.86 -7.93
N TRP A 137 -8.07 4.55 -8.34
CA TRP A 137 -8.81 5.39 -9.27
C TRP A 137 -10.28 5.61 -8.92
N ILE A 138 -10.90 4.89 -7.98
CA ILE A 138 -12.28 5.21 -7.56
C ILE A 138 -12.31 6.43 -6.62
N ASP A 139 -13.48 6.88 -6.17
CA ASP A 139 -13.56 7.89 -5.09
C ASP A 139 -13.07 7.25 -3.77
N ILE A 140 -12.26 7.97 -2.97
CA ILE A 140 -11.79 7.49 -1.68
C ILE A 140 -12.89 7.40 -0.63
N SER A 141 -13.93 8.25 -0.72
CA SER A 141 -15.05 8.26 0.22
C SER A 141 -15.80 6.91 0.28
N LEU A 142 -15.79 6.18 -0.85
CA LEU A 142 -16.44 4.87 -0.98
C LEU A 142 -15.78 3.77 -0.14
N ILE A 143 -14.49 3.90 0.19
CA ILE A 143 -13.71 2.87 0.91
C ILE A 143 -13.12 3.41 2.22
N ALA A 144 -12.69 4.67 2.30
CA ALA A 144 -12.23 5.29 3.55
C ALA A 144 -13.40 5.76 4.41
N ASN A 145 -14.24 4.82 4.81
CA ASN A 145 -15.34 5.03 5.76
C ASN A 145 -15.27 3.99 6.88
N ASP A 146 -15.96 4.26 7.99
CA ASP A 146 -15.89 3.44 9.19
C ASP A 146 -16.27 1.98 8.94
N LYS A 147 -17.28 1.74 8.10
CA LYS A 147 -17.76 0.39 7.73
C LYS A 147 -16.64 -0.45 7.10
N PHE A 148 -15.97 0.09 6.09
CA PHE A 148 -14.87 -0.61 5.41
C PHE A 148 -13.61 -0.73 6.27
N ILE A 149 -13.23 0.35 6.96
CA ILE A 149 -12.03 0.35 7.80
C ILE A 149 -12.19 -0.65 8.95
N GLN A 150 -13.33 -0.69 9.64
CA GLN A 150 -13.58 -1.65 10.72
C GLN A 150 -13.55 -3.10 10.24
N CYS A 151 -14.10 -3.38 9.05
CA CYS A 151 -14.04 -4.71 8.43
C CYS A 151 -12.57 -5.12 8.18
N LEU A 152 -11.78 -4.28 7.50
CA LEU A 152 -10.36 -4.56 7.23
C LEU A 152 -9.55 -4.70 8.53
N MET A 153 -9.81 -3.86 9.53
CA MET A 153 -9.17 -3.94 10.83
C MET A 153 -9.44 -5.26 11.54
N SER A 154 -10.66 -5.80 11.43
CA SER A 154 -11.01 -7.11 12.00
C SER A 154 -10.24 -8.26 11.34
N TYR A 155 -9.88 -8.12 10.07
CA TYR A 155 -9.14 -9.14 9.32
C TYR A 155 -7.65 -9.19 9.64
N LEU A 156 -7.07 -8.13 10.22
CA LEU A 156 -5.67 -8.13 10.68
C LEU A 156 -5.42 -9.18 11.78
N SER A 157 -6.45 -9.58 12.51
CA SER A 157 -6.37 -10.65 13.51
C SER A 157 -6.67 -12.05 12.96
N VAL A 158 -6.94 -12.18 11.66
CA VAL A 158 -7.26 -13.45 11.00
C VAL A 158 -6.06 -13.89 10.15
N PRO A 159 -5.31 -14.95 10.52
CA PRO A 159 -4.04 -15.31 9.85
C PRO A 159 -4.10 -15.43 8.33
N ILE A 160 -5.20 -15.94 7.78
CA ILE A 160 -5.36 -16.14 6.33
C ILE A 160 -5.69 -14.84 5.58
N LEU A 161 -6.22 -13.82 6.27
CA LEU A 161 -6.71 -12.58 5.66
C LEU A 161 -5.83 -11.36 5.97
N ARG A 162 -4.96 -11.46 6.99
CA ARG A 162 -4.26 -10.32 7.58
C ARG A 162 -3.32 -9.59 6.61
N GLU A 163 -2.67 -10.32 5.71
CA GLU A 163 -1.79 -9.73 4.70
C GLU A 163 -2.57 -8.87 3.70
N SER A 164 -3.62 -9.44 3.10
CA SER A 164 -4.50 -8.76 2.15
C SER A 164 -5.18 -7.54 2.78
N ALA A 165 -5.57 -7.64 4.06
CA ALA A 165 -6.16 -6.55 4.82
C ALA A 165 -5.15 -5.41 5.05
N ALA A 166 -3.92 -5.73 5.45
CA ALA A 166 -2.85 -4.74 5.62
C ALA A 166 -2.53 -4.03 4.29
N GLU A 167 -2.49 -4.78 3.19
CA GLU A 167 -2.26 -4.22 1.85
C GLU A 167 -3.40 -3.29 1.39
N CYS A 168 -4.66 -3.67 1.64
CA CYS A 168 -5.81 -2.82 1.37
C CYS A 168 -5.77 -1.52 2.17
N LEU A 169 -5.50 -1.59 3.48
CA LEU A 169 -5.33 -0.42 4.33
C LEU A 169 -4.20 0.47 3.83
N ARG A 170 -3.07 -0.12 3.39
CA ARG A 170 -1.95 0.61 2.82
C ARG A 170 -2.36 1.35 1.54
N GLY A 171 -3.14 0.70 0.68
CA GLY A 171 -3.74 1.31 -0.51
C GLY A 171 -4.60 2.53 -0.18
N ILE A 172 -5.47 2.43 0.83
CA ILE A 172 -6.31 3.53 1.32
C ILE A 172 -5.44 4.71 1.80
N ILE A 173 -4.41 4.42 2.60
CA ILE A 173 -3.50 5.42 3.16
C ILE A 173 -2.70 6.13 2.05
N ASN A 174 -2.24 5.39 1.04
CA ASN A 174 -1.45 5.95 -0.06
C ASN A 174 -2.27 6.76 -1.07
N LYS A 175 -3.60 6.69 -1.02
CA LYS A 175 -4.44 7.46 -1.92
C LYS A 175 -4.35 8.95 -1.64
N GLY A 176 -4.27 9.74 -2.71
CA GLY A 176 -4.23 11.20 -2.65
C GLY A 176 -5.41 11.79 -1.89
N MET A 177 -5.13 12.65 -0.92
CA MET A 177 -6.10 13.32 -0.07
C MET A 177 -5.53 14.67 0.39
N ASP A 178 -6.40 15.57 0.82
CA ASP A 178 -6.00 16.80 1.50
C ASP A 178 -5.34 16.50 2.86
N PRO A 179 -4.43 17.36 3.33
CA PRO A 179 -3.57 17.07 4.47
C PRO A 179 -4.35 16.88 5.79
N ILE A 180 -5.43 17.62 6.01
CA ILE A 180 -6.19 17.55 7.27
C ILE A 180 -7.00 16.24 7.36
N PRO A 181 -7.85 15.87 6.38
CA PRO A 181 -8.53 14.57 6.42
C PRO A 181 -7.55 13.40 6.40
N LYS A 182 -6.38 13.55 5.75
CA LYS A 182 -5.33 12.50 5.77
C LYS A 182 -4.75 12.30 7.16
N LEU A 183 -4.49 13.39 7.90
CA LEU A 183 -4.01 13.34 9.27
C LEU A 183 -5.01 12.60 10.17
N GLU A 184 -6.31 12.97 10.09
CA GLU A 184 -7.38 12.33 10.86
C GLU A 184 -7.51 10.84 10.54
N LEU A 185 -7.46 10.46 9.26
CA LEU A 185 -7.51 9.07 8.81
C LEU A 185 -6.33 8.26 9.37
N VAL A 186 -5.10 8.77 9.25
CA VAL A 186 -3.90 8.07 9.70
C VAL A 186 -3.90 7.90 11.21
N GLU A 187 -4.24 8.96 11.96
CA GLU A 187 -4.26 8.93 13.43
C GLU A 187 -5.38 8.03 13.97
N GLY A 188 -6.56 8.08 13.34
CA GLY A 188 -7.67 7.18 13.67
C GLY A 188 -7.28 5.71 13.45
N LEU A 189 -6.64 5.40 12.33
CA LEU A 189 -6.14 4.07 12.03
C LEU A 189 -5.06 3.63 13.02
N ALA A 190 -4.08 4.50 13.32
CA ALA A 190 -3.02 4.21 14.26
C ALA A 190 -3.56 3.84 15.64
N LYS A 191 -4.50 4.64 16.17
CA LYS A 191 -5.14 4.38 17.46
C LYS A 191 -5.87 3.03 17.48
N GLN A 192 -6.54 2.66 16.40
CA GLN A 192 -7.20 1.36 16.30
C GLN A 192 -6.19 0.20 16.25
N LEU A 193 -5.11 0.34 15.48
CA LEU A 193 -4.03 -0.66 15.41
C LEU A 193 -3.33 -0.85 16.76
N GLU A 194 -3.10 0.24 17.51
CA GLU A 194 -2.55 0.24 18.86
C GLU A 194 -3.50 -0.45 19.85
N SER A 195 -4.78 -0.10 19.81
CA SER A 195 -5.82 -0.66 20.70
C SER A 195 -6.03 -2.16 20.46
N ALA A 196 -5.99 -2.58 19.20
CA ALA A 196 -6.05 -3.98 18.80
C ALA A 196 -4.73 -4.74 19.03
N LYS A 197 -3.71 -4.06 19.57
CA LYS A 197 -2.37 -4.61 19.81
C LYS A 197 -1.66 -5.10 18.55
N ILE A 198 -2.11 -4.74 17.35
CA ILE A 198 -1.52 -5.16 16.07
C ILE A 198 -0.12 -4.55 15.86
N LEU A 199 0.10 -3.30 16.29
CA LEU A 199 1.44 -2.70 16.23
C LEU A 199 2.39 -3.27 17.31
N SER A 200 1.82 -3.85 18.37
CA SER A 200 2.58 -4.50 19.44
C SER A 200 2.83 -5.99 19.19
N THR A 201 2.01 -6.67 18.38
CA THR A 201 2.17 -8.10 18.00
C THR A 201 3.39 -8.36 17.13
N VAL A 202 4.13 -7.32 16.75
CA VAL A 202 5.51 -7.46 16.25
C VAL A 202 6.48 -7.55 17.43
N SER A 203 6.11 -8.27 18.49
CA SER A 203 7.12 -8.88 19.37
C SER A 203 7.84 -9.94 18.54
N ASP A 204 9.04 -10.34 18.95
CA ASP A 204 9.82 -11.44 18.34
C ASP A 204 9.09 -12.80 18.32
N GLU A 205 7.79 -12.82 18.67
CA GLU A 205 6.91 -13.97 18.79
C GLU A 205 6.04 -14.21 17.53
N ASP A 206 5.74 -13.19 16.70
CA ASP A 206 5.03 -13.40 15.44
C ASP A 206 6.02 -13.85 14.36
N THR A 207 6.08 -15.16 14.13
CA THR A 207 7.06 -15.79 13.24
C THR A 207 6.76 -15.62 11.75
N ASP A 208 5.58 -15.10 11.37
CA ASP A 208 5.22 -14.96 9.97
C ASP A 208 5.79 -13.65 9.38
N GLU A 209 6.90 -13.84 8.65
CA GLU A 209 7.70 -12.81 7.97
C GLU A 209 6.89 -12.03 6.93
N ASP A 210 5.99 -12.69 6.19
CA ASP A 210 5.22 -12.07 5.13
C ASP A 210 4.22 -11.05 5.70
N PHE A 211 3.53 -11.40 6.79
CA PHE A 211 2.68 -10.43 7.47
C PHE A 211 3.47 -9.28 8.08
N ARG A 212 4.63 -9.54 8.72
CA ARG A 212 5.48 -8.45 9.25
C ARG A 212 5.90 -7.49 8.15
N LEU A 213 6.21 -8.00 6.95
CA LEU A 213 6.52 -7.20 5.77
C LEU A 213 5.34 -6.34 5.31
N ARG A 214 4.12 -6.90 5.25
CA ARG A 214 2.92 -6.13 4.89
C ARG A 214 2.59 -5.06 5.94
N LEU A 215 2.74 -5.40 7.22
CA LEU A 215 2.46 -4.49 8.32
C LEU A 215 3.49 -3.35 8.39
N SER A 216 4.78 -3.63 8.19
CA SER A 216 5.80 -2.57 8.10
C SER A 216 5.57 -1.66 6.90
N ALA A 217 5.18 -2.21 5.74
CA ALA A 217 4.82 -1.41 4.58
C ALA A 217 3.59 -0.51 4.83
N LEU A 218 2.60 -0.97 5.60
CA LEU A 218 1.46 -0.16 6.06
C LEU A 218 1.92 0.99 6.96
N VAL A 219 2.73 0.69 7.99
CA VAL A 219 3.26 1.69 8.93
C VAL A 219 4.15 2.72 8.21
N CYS A 220 4.99 2.27 7.28
CA CYS A 220 5.76 3.15 6.41
C CYS A 220 4.85 4.07 5.60
N GLY A 221 3.79 3.53 5.01
CA GLY A 221 2.77 4.29 4.29
C GLY A 221 2.13 5.38 5.16
N MET A 222 1.79 5.05 6.41
CA MET A 222 1.25 6.00 7.39
C MET A 222 2.25 7.12 7.68
N GLY A 223 3.50 6.79 8.02
CA GLY A 223 4.55 7.77 8.26
C GLY A 223 4.81 8.69 7.06
N CYS A 224 4.92 8.12 5.86
CA CYS A 224 5.05 8.88 4.62
C CYS A 224 3.84 9.80 4.37
N ALA A 225 2.62 9.32 4.61
CA ALA A 225 1.42 10.13 4.45
C ALA A 225 1.40 11.34 5.41
N LEU A 226 1.87 11.16 6.65
CA LEU A 226 2.01 12.25 7.62
C LEU A 226 3.08 13.26 7.19
N VAL A 227 4.26 12.80 6.77
CA VAL A 227 5.34 13.70 6.28
C VAL A 227 4.89 14.49 5.05
N ASN A 228 4.19 13.84 4.12
CA ASN A 228 3.62 14.51 2.95
C ASN A 228 2.55 15.54 3.32
N SER A 229 1.72 15.24 4.32
CA SER A 229 0.70 16.15 4.84
C SER A 229 1.34 17.36 5.51
N TRP A 230 2.31 17.15 6.40
CA TRP A 230 3.13 18.21 7.00
C TRP A 230 3.77 19.11 5.94
N SER A 231 4.40 18.52 4.93
CA SER A 231 5.04 19.27 3.84
C SER A 231 4.06 20.15 3.06
N LYS A 232 2.81 19.68 2.84
CA LYS A 232 1.74 20.47 2.22
C LYS A 232 1.28 21.60 3.15
N LEU A 233 1.15 21.35 4.46
CA LEU A 233 0.72 22.34 5.44
C LEU A 233 1.74 23.47 5.61
N VAL A 234 3.02 23.13 5.67
CA VAL A 234 4.12 24.12 5.68
C VAL A 234 4.06 25.02 4.46
N LYS A 235 3.86 24.46 3.26
CA LYS A 235 3.69 25.24 2.01
C LYS A 235 2.45 26.13 2.03
N ARG A 236 1.38 25.72 2.72
CA ARG A 236 0.13 26.49 2.90
C ARG A 236 0.21 27.50 4.06
N ALA A 237 1.33 27.53 4.81
CA ALA A 237 1.51 28.36 6.01
C ALA A 237 0.42 28.15 7.08
N ASP A 238 -0.09 26.92 7.23
CA ASP A 238 -1.12 26.56 8.20
C ASP A 238 -0.50 26.36 9.60
N THR A 239 -0.31 27.46 10.33
CA THR A 239 0.36 27.46 11.64
C THR A 239 -0.36 26.67 12.72
N VAL A 240 -1.66 26.38 12.55
CA VAL A 240 -2.46 25.61 13.51
C VAL A 240 -2.20 24.11 13.35
N ASN A 241 -2.17 23.62 12.10
CA ASN A 241 -2.09 22.19 11.82
C ASN A 241 -0.66 21.67 11.62
N ILE A 242 0.31 22.54 11.35
CA ILE A 242 1.74 22.15 11.26
C ILE A 242 2.23 21.44 12.54
N PRO A 243 2.00 21.97 13.76
CA PRO A 243 2.43 21.30 15.00
C PRO A 243 1.71 19.97 15.24
N LEU A 244 0.41 19.88 14.92
CA LEU A 244 -0.36 18.64 15.04
C LEU A 244 0.20 17.54 14.13
N SER A 245 0.44 17.88 12.86
CA SER A 245 1.03 16.95 11.91
C SER A 245 2.48 16.60 12.29
N ARG A 246 3.24 17.51 12.90
CA ARG A 246 4.59 17.23 13.40
C ARG A 246 4.55 16.25 14.56
N ASN A 247 3.70 16.48 15.55
CA ASN A 247 3.55 15.58 16.69
C ASN A 247 3.15 14.17 16.24
N ALA A 248 2.18 14.05 15.33
CA ALA A 248 1.78 12.76 14.77
C ALA A 248 2.96 12.02 14.10
N ILE A 249 3.85 12.72 13.39
CA ILE A 249 5.07 12.09 12.82
C ILE A 249 5.97 11.58 13.94
N ASP A 250 6.23 12.40 14.95
CA ASP A 250 7.14 12.09 16.05
C ASP A 250 6.62 10.89 16.87
N GLU A 251 5.30 10.80 17.08
CA GLU A 251 4.63 9.65 17.73
C GLU A 251 4.78 8.33 16.95
N LYS A 252 5.03 8.37 15.63
CA LYS A 252 5.23 7.15 14.82
C LYS A 252 6.70 6.76 14.64
N LEU A 253 7.64 7.56 15.13
CA LEU A 253 9.07 7.24 15.07
C LEU A 253 9.47 5.98 15.86
N PRO A 254 8.88 5.65 17.02
CA PRO A 254 9.16 4.38 17.70
C PRO A 254 8.90 3.15 16.81
N TYR A 255 7.84 3.17 16.00
CA TYR A 255 7.57 2.10 15.04
C TYR A 255 8.59 2.08 13.90
N LEU A 256 9.00 3.26 13.42
CA LEU A 256 10.10 3.37 12.44
C LEU A 256 11.36 2.66 12.93
N TYR A 257 11.80 2.97 14.15
CA TYR A 257 13.02 2.38 14.70
C TYR A 257 12.89 0.88 14.89
N LYS A 258 11.72 0.43 15.35
CA LYS A 258 11.44 -0.99 15.58
C LYS A 258 11.50 -1.80 14.28
N TYR A 259 10.69 -1.46 13.29
CA TYR A 259 10.63 -2.21 12.02
C TYR A 259 11.90 -2.05 11.17
N LEU A 260 12.60 -0.91 11.27
CA LEU A 260 13.89 -0.74 10.58
C LEU A 260 14.99 -1.63 11.20
N ASN A 261 14.82 -2.04 12.46
CA ASN A 261 15.73 -2.94 13.18
C ASN A 261 15.23 -4.40 13.19
N ASP A 262 14.27 -4.77 12.33
CA ASP A 262 13.75 -6.13 12.24
C ASP A 262 14.86 -7.10 11.77
N THR A 263 14.74 -8.38 12.14
CA THR A 263 15.68 -9.41 11.68
C THR A 263 15.53 -9.69 10.19
N ASP A 264 14.33 -9.50 9.64
CA ASP A 264 14.08 -9.60 8.20
C ASP A 264 14.47 -8.30 7.49
N ASP A 265 15.33 -8.43 6.48
CA ASP A 265 15.81 -7.29 5.70
C ASP A 265 14.74 -6.70 4.78
N GLY A 266 13.79 -7.48 4.30
CA GLY A 266 12.64 -7.00 3.54
C GLY A 266 11.74 -6.10 4.39
N VAL A 267 11.45 -6.50 5.63
CA VAL A 267 10.69 -5.69 6.60
C VAL A 267 11.39 -4.35 6.84
N SER A 268 12.72 -4.39 6.96
CA SER A 268 13.55 -3.22 7.18
C SER A 268 13.60 -2.30 5.94
N GLU A 269 13.75 -2.88 4.75
CA GLU A 269 13.76 -2.17 3.46
C GLU A 269 12.43 -1.44 3.24
N ALA A 270 11.30 -2.05 3.62
CA ALA A 270 9.98 -1.45 3.51
C ALA A 270 9.84 -0.12 4.30
N MET A 271 10.62 0.07 5.38
CA MET A 271 10.59 1.30 6.21
C MET A 271 11.46 2.45 5.69
N VAL A 272 12.37 2.17 4.76
CA VAL A 272 13.33 3.16 4.23
C VAL A 272 12.66 4.43 3.70
N PRO A 273 11.54 4.37 2.93
CA PRO A 273 10.89 5.58 2.43
C PRO A 273 10.48 6.55 3.54
N PHE A 274 9.98 6.04 4.66
CA PHE A 274 9.59 6.88 5.80
C PHE A 274 10.82 7.51 6.46
N ALA A 275 11.88 6.74 6.71
CA ALA A 275 13.13 7.28 7.26
C ALA A 275 13.71 8.42 6.40
N VAL A 276 13.78 8.22 5.08
CA VAL A 276 14.31 9.22 4.14
C VAL A 276 13.46 10.49 4.13
N GLN A 277 12.13 10.34 4.12
CA GLN A 277 11.22 11.48 4.17
C GLN A 277 11.30 12.22 5.50
N TYR A 278 11.40 11.52 6.64
CA TYR A 278 11.59 12.16 7.94
C TYR A 278 12.90 12.96 8.01
N LEU A 279 14.00 12.39 7.52
CA LEU A 279 15.29 13.10 7.43
C LEU A 279 15.20 14.36 6.55
N SER A 280 14.33 14.38 5.54
CA SER A 280 14.12 15.57 4.71
C SER A 280 13.49 16.73 5.50
N ILE A 281 12.66 16.43 6.51
CA ILE A 281 12.11 17.45 7.40
C ILE A 281 13.22 18.11 8.22
N LEU A 282 14.12 17.28 8.78
CA LEU A 282 15.19 17.75 9.65
C LEU A 282 16.21 18.64 8.93
N LYS A 283 16.36 18.51 7.60
CA LYS A 283 17.28 19.32 6.78
C LYS A 283 16.88 20.80 6.71
N GLY A 284 15.62 21.16 6.97
CA GLY A 284 15.10 22.52 6.80
C GLY A 284 15.03 23.35 8.09
N SER A 285 15.35 22.78 9.25
CA SER A 285 15.08 23.37 10.57
C SER A 285 16.34 23.43 11.45
N ASN A 286 16.41 24.42 12.35
CA ASN A 286 17.33 24.34 13.48
C ASN A 286 16.93 23.14 14.34
N LEU A 287 17.79 22.13 14.41
CA LEU A 287 17.51 20.88 15.11
C LEU A 287 17.28 21.14 16.60
N SER A 288 16.07 20.81 17.07
CA SER A 288 15.75 20.77 18.50
C SER A 288 16.48 19.63 19.19
N ASP A 289 16.52 19.63 20.53
CA ASP A 289 17.10 18.52 21.28
C ASP A 289 16.34 17.20 21.05
N THR A 290 15.02 17.26 20.88
CA THR A 290 14.19 16.11 20.47
C THR A 290 14.60 15.58 19.11
N ASP A 291 14.82 16.46 18.12
CA ASP A 291 15.25 16.05 16.78
C ASP A 291 16.62 15.36 16.80
N ARG A 292 17.53 15.86 17.64
CA ARG A 292 18.85 15.25 17.84
C ARG A 292 18.73 13.86 18.47
N GLY A 293 17.87 13.69 19.47
CA GLY A 293 17.58 12.39 20.08
C GLY A 293 16.99 11.41 19.07
N ASN A 294 16.01 11.84 18.28
CA ASN A 294 15.39 11.04 17.22
C ASN A 294 16.39 10.64 16.12
N LEU A 295 17.30 11.54 15.76
CA LEU A 295 18.37 11.25 14.80
C LEU A 295 19.38 10.26 15.39
N GLN A 296 19.76 10.41 16.66
CA GLN A 296 20.65 9.47 17.34
C GLN A 296 20.05 8.06 17.40
N ALA A 297 18.76 7.93 17.73
CA ALA A 297 18.05 6.65 17.74
C ALA A 297 18.03 6.00 16.35
N LEU A 298 17.72 6.77 15.30
CA LEU A 298 17.73 6.30 13.92
C LEU A 298 19.13 5.78 13.52
N LEU A 299 20.18 6.50 13.89
CA LEU A 299 21.56 6.10 13.60
C LEU A 299 21.98 4.85 14.34
N GLN A 300 21.54 4.68 15.58
CA GLN A 300 21.82 3.48 16.35
C GLN A 300 21.24 2.24 15.68
N VAL A 301 20.01 2.32 15.16
CA VAL A 301 19.38 1.24 14.39
C VAL A 301 20.17 0.94 13.12
N VAL A 302 20.58 1.98 12.39
CA VAL A 302 21.35 1.83 11.15
C VAL A 302 22.69 1.17 11.43
N ILE A 303 23.42 1.61 12.45
CA ILE A 303 24.69 0.98 12.86
C ILE A 303 24.47 -0.49 13.20
N ASN A 304 23.35 -0.83 13.84
CA ASN A 304 23.03 -2.21 14.17
C ASN A 304 22.82 -3.05 12.91
N LYS A 305 22.06 -2.56 11.93
CA LYS A 305 21.83 -3.23 10.63
C LYS A 305 23.05 -3.28 9.71
N TYR A 306 24.14 -2.60 10.08
CA TYR A 306 25.43 -2.67 9.39
C TYR A 306 26.34 -3.79 9.91
N LYS A 307 26.01 -4.39 11.06
CA LYS A 307 26.76 -5.51 11.61
C LYS A 307 26.45 -6.76 10.80
N TYR A 308 27.46 -7.61 10.62
CA TYR A 308 27.24 -8.96 10.11
C TYR A 308 26.63 -9.81 11.22
N ASP A 309 25.75 -10.75 10.84
CA ASP A 309 25.30 -11.80 11.76
C ASP A 309 26.50 -12.59 12.27
N GLU A 310 26.43 -13.07 13.51
CA GLU A 310 27.54 -13.80 14.15
C GLU A 310 27.93 -15.07 13.38
N ASP A 311 26.98 -15.66 12.65
CA ASP A 311 27.16 -16.86 11.82
C ASP A 311 27.50 -16.55 10.35
N HIS A 312 27.81 -15.30 10.01
CA HIS A 312 28.04 -14.90 8.62
C HIS A 312 29.32 -15.51 8.04
N ASN A 313 29.16 -16.44 7.09
CA ASN A 313 30.27 -17.08 6.41
C ASN A 313 30.72 -16.25 5.18
N PHE A 314 31.79 -15.47 5.38
CA PHE A 314 32.46 -14.63 4.37
C PHE A 314 32.96 -15.38 3.12
N LEU A 315 32.97 -16.71 3.12
CA LEU A 315 33.53 -17.55 2.06
C LEU A 315 32.46 -18.24 1.19
N SER A 316 31.17 -18.14 1.54
CA SER A 316 30.09 -18.79 0.78
C SER A 316 29.58 -17.89 -0.35
N GLN A 317 29.21 -18.45 -1.53
CA GLN A 317 28.64 -17.66 -2.63
C GLN A 317 27.27 -17.03 -2.27
N ALA A 318 26.57 -17.56 -1.27
CA ALA A 318 25.36 -16.97 -0.68
C ALA A 318 25.63 -15.63 0.05
N SER A 319 26.87 -15.37 0.45
CA SER A 319 27.29 -14.08 1.04
C SER A 319 27.20 -12.90 0.06
N LEU A 320 27.07 -13.15 -1.25
CA LEU A 320 26.84 -12.09 -2.26
C LEU A 320 25.42 -11.49 -2.15
N PHE A 321 24.43 -12.26 -1.69
CA PHE A 321 23.07 -11.77 -1.43
C PHE A 321 23.01 -10.92 -0.15
N THR A 322 23.67 -11.36 0.92
CA THR A 322 23.86 -10.56 2.15
C THR A 322 24.69 -9.30 1.87
N GLN A 323 25.68 -9.37 0.96
CA GLN A 323 26.36 -8.18 0.45
C GLN A 323 25.41 -7.23 -0.31
N CYS A 324 24.41 -7.74 -1.04
CA CYS A 324 23.40 -6.92 -1.72
C CYS A 324 22.43 -6.22 -0.75
N ALA A 325 22.02 -6.88 0.33
CA ALA A 325 21.22 -6.27 1.40
C ALA A 325 22.01 -5.14 2.10
N CYS A 326 23.26 -5.41 2.47
CA CYS A 326 24.20 -4.39 2.95
C CYS A 326 24.45 -3.26 1.92
N LEU A 327 24.38 -3.54 0.61
CA LEU A 327 24.52 -2.54 -0.47
C LEU A 327 23.27 -1.65 -0.64
N ARG A 328 22.06 -2.12 -0.32
CA ARG A 328 20.85 -1.27 -0.35
C ARG A 328 20.74 -0.39 0.89
N LEU A 329 21.19 -0.87 2.05
CA LEU A 329 21.50 -0.02 3.21
C LEU A 329 22.67 0.95 2.93
N ARG A 330 23.58 0.65 1.99
CA ARG A 330 24.56 1.63 1.47
C ARG A 330 23.94 2.75 0.63
N THR A 331 22.82 2.54 -0.07
CA THR A 331 22.03 3.66 -0.64
C THR A 331 21.40 4.52 0.46
N TYR A 332 20.96 3.90 1.56
CA TYR A 332 20.50 4.60 2.76
C TYR A 332 21.62 5.47 3.37
N THR A 333 22.85 4.95 3.53
CA THR A 333 23.99 5.76 3.95
C THR A 333 24.55 6.65 2.85
N ALA A 334 24.31 6.45 1.56
CA ALA A 334 24.67 7.44 0.55
C ALA A 334 23.78 8.69 0.70
N HIS A 335 22.48 8.51 0.97
CA HIS A 335 21.56 9.61 1.28
C HIS A 335 21.75 10.22 2.68
N VAL A 336 22.24 9.47 3.66
CA VAL A 336 22.54 9.97 5.01
C VAL A 336 23.96 10.57 5.10
N SER A 337 24.97 9.94 4.50
CA SER A 337 26.39 10.35 4.53
C SER A 337 26.68 11.55 3.63
N HIS A 338 26.04 11.67 2.46
CA HIS A 338 26.24 12.86 1.61
C HIS A 338 25.63 14.12 2.24
N PHE A 339 24.63 13.96 3.12
CA PHE A 339 23.96 15.08 3.79
C PHE A 339 24.47 15.39 5.20
N TYR A 340 25.01 14.39 5.91
CA TYR A 340 25.37 14.54 7.30
C TYR A 340 26.77 14.03 7.65
N THR A 341 27.70 13.70 6.73
CA THR A 341 29.06 13.27 7.14
C THR A 341 29.70 14.21 8.17
N TYR A 342 29.50 15.53 8.02
CA TYR A 342 29.98 16.54 8.96
C TYR A 342 29.17 16.65 10.27
N SER A 343 27.86 16.38 10.23
CA SER A 343 26.96 16.48 11.40
C SER A 343 26.86 15.15 12.17
N LEU A 344 26.99 14.01 11.51
CA LEU A 344 27.06 12.65 12.06
C LEU A 344 28.28 12.46 12.94
N MET A 345 29.43 12.94 12.46
CA MET A 345 30.67 12.92 13.24
C MET A 345 30.59 13.82 14.50
N ASN A 346 29.80 14.91 14.44
CA ASN A 346 29.63 15.84 15.56
C ASN A 346 28.48 15.47 16.53
N LEU A 347 27.41 14.84 16.05
CA LEU A 347 26.24 14.45 16.84
C LEU A 347 26.44 13.13 17.58
N ALA A 348 27.34 12.27 17.10
CA ALA A 348 27.65 11.00 17.75
C ALA A 348 29.15 10.61 17.66
N PRO A 349 30.07 11.44 18.17
CA PRO A 349 31.51 11.15 18.12
C PRO A 349 31.89 9.83 18.84
N ASN A 350 31.04 9.37 19.78
CA ASN A 350 31.25 8.11 20.50
C ASN A 350 30.73 6.87 19.75
N LEU A 351 29.81 7.01 18.78
CA LEU A 351 29.26 5.88 18.01
C LEU A 351 30.20 5.41 16.88
N PHE A 352 31.08 6.29 16.41
CA PHE A 352 32.06 6.00 15.36
C PHE A 352 33.49 5.77 15.89
N LYS A 353 33.67 5.64 17.21
CA LYS A 353 34.95 5.13 17.73
C LYS A 353 35.10 3.70 17.24
N PRO A 354 36.22 3.34 16.59
CA PRO A 354 36.45 1.97 16.17
C PRO A 354 36.37 1.08 17.41
N GLN A 355 35.48 0.09 17.41
CA GLN A 355 35.57 -1.06 18.31
C GLN A 355 36.78 -1.91 17.89
N LEU A 356 37.98 -1.34 18.01
CA LEU A 356 39.22 -2.10 18.03
C LEU A 356 39.38 -2.66 19.43
N ALA A 357 38.60 -3.70 19.70
CA ALA A 357 38.87 -4.66 20.75
C ALA A 357 38.81 -6.06 20.13
N CYS A 358 39.64 -6.30 19.10
CA CYS A 358 40.20 -7.64 18.96
C CYS A 358 41.05 -7.85 20.21
N THR A 359 40.54 -8.67 21.11
CA THR A 359 41.27 -9.27 22.20
C THR A 359 42.55 -9.90 21.65
N ALA A 360 43.67 -9.21 21.86
CA ALA A 360 44.98 -9.83 21.81
C ALA A 360 45.18 -10.55 23.14
N THR A 361 44.89 -11.84 23.15
CA THR A 361 45.52 -12.85 24.01
C THR A 361 45.50 -14.18 23.30
#